data_AF-A0A662QAW8-F1
#
_entry.id   AF-A0A662QAW8-F1
#
_cell.length_a   1.000
_cell.length_b   1.000
_cell.length_c   1.000
_cell.angle_alpha   90.00
_cell.angle_beta   90.00
_cell.angle_gamma   90.00
#
_symmetry.space_group_name_H-M   'P 1'
#
loop_
_entity.id
_entity.type
_entity.pdbx_description
1 polymer ?
#
loop_
_entity_poly.entity_id
_entity_poly.type
_entity_poly.pdbx_seq_one_letter_code
_entity_poly.pdbx_strand_id
1 'polypeptide(L)'
;LQFERILAHEMRRPSDGKVPKKIAFVLCVGSRTRNRENCVQHCCKIGCMIAIKQALIAKRMAPNVEAWIFYTDIRADGKGYEEFYIRAQENDVRFIRGLVSEVTPSRDGVLVKAEDTLLGIQVEEKFDLVVLSPAIIPNQGTNDLARKLNIQLGADGFFLERHYKLDPVDSQREGIFAAGCALGPKDIRETTLEAMAVASRVCTFLGKGEVEVSPEVAKIIKEKCDECGLCISVCPVSAIEKTPEGLVINPLSCIGCGLCVSTCPKDAIELMSSTEDQLLAQIRGIAEAGIKPKIIAFLERETAYGSADLAGQSRAAYPPNVEIIRVPTTGRIGSKHILHAFAAGADGVILVEDEGGVLSEKTFREHVNNIRKELQKHGLHTRLLAISTTLPQYDKVLNAFNMMKSRLDRMGPLPDSLREKLRQELKD
;
A
#
# COMPACT_ATOMS: atom_id res chain seq x y z
N LEU A 1 -8.50 -26.17 3.50
CA LEU A 1 -7.73 -27.39 3.85
C LEU A 1 -8.61 -28.62 4.11
N GLN A 2 -9.87 -28.51 4.54
CA GLN A 2 -10.69 -29.69 4.83
C GLN A 2 -10.88 -30.62 3.62
N PHE A 3 -11.26 -30.08 2.45
CA PHE A 3 -11.44 -30.91 1.27
C PHE A 3 -10.13 -31.51 0.74
N GLU A 4 -9.00 -30.79 0.81
CA GLU A 4 -7.68 -31.38 0.52
C GLU A 4 -7.38 -32.59 1.42
N ARG A 5 -7.71 -32.54 2.71
CA ARG A 5 -7.54 -33.68 3.63
C ARG A 5 -8.49 -34.83 3.29
N ILE A 6 -9.71 -34.54 2.86
CA ILE A 6 -10.67 -35.55 2.38
C ILE A 6 -10.12 -36.24 1.13
N LEU A 7 -9.62 -35.48 0.15
CA LEU A 7 -9.04 -36.02 -1.08
C LEU A 7 -7.75 -36.85 -0.84
N ALA A 8 -6.97 -36.52 0.19
CA ALA A 8 -5.74 -37.25 0.54
C ALA A 8 -5.99 -38.67 1.10
N HIS A 9 -7.24 -38.98 1.49
CA HIS A 9 -7.63 -40.30 1.96
C HIS A 9 -8.64 -40.91 1.00
N GLU A 10 -9.92 -40.68 1.25
CA GLU A 10 -11.01 -41.17 0.42
C GLU A 10 -12.10 -40.10 0.37
N MET A 11 -12.61 -39.81 -0.83
CA MET A 11 -13.61 -38.77 -1.04
C MET A 11 -14.97 -39.20 -0.48
N ARG A 12 -15.17 -38.98 0.82
CA ARG A 12 -16.38 -39.33 1.56
C ARG A 12 -17.03 -38.10 2.18
N ARG A 13 -18.37 -38.11 2.24
CA ARG A 13 -19.16 -37.08 2.91
C ARG A 13 -18.90 -37.12 4.43
N PRO A 14 -18.68 -35.98 5.09
CA PRO A 14 -18.50 -35.94 6.54
C PRO A 14 -19.72 -36.42 7.34
N SER A 15 -20.93 -36.28 6.79
CA SER A 15 -22.18 -36.60 7.49
C SER A 15 -22.49 -38.10 7.58
N ASP A 16 -22.18 -38.87 6.54
CA ASP A 16 -22.60 -40.27 6.45
C ASP A 16 -21.59 -41.21 5.76
N GLY A 17 -20.40 -40.72 5.43
CA GLY A 17 -19.31 -41.52 4.88
C GLY A 17 -19.51 -42.00 3.43
N LYS A 18 -20.62 -41.64 2.75
CA LYS A 18 -20.86 -42.05 1.35
C LYS A 18 -19.99 -41.23 0.38
N VAL A 19 -19.72 -41.79 -0.79
CA VAL A 19 -19.06 -41.05 -1.88
C VAL A 19 -20.05 -40.05 -2.47
N PRO A 20 -19.71 -38.75 -2.56
CA PRO A 20 -20.60 -37.75 -3.16
C PRO A 20 -20.69 -38.00 -4.67
N LYS A 21 -21.91 -37.93 -5.23
CA LYS A 21 -22.17 -38.01 -6.67
C LYS A 21 -22.21 -36.64 -7.33
N LYS A 22 -22.58 -35.59 -6.58
CA LYS A 22 -22.64 -34.21 -7.09
C LYS A 22 -22.02 -33.21 -6.11
N ILE A 23 -21.00 -32.48 -6.53
CA ILE A 23 -20.21 -31.56 -5.70
C ILE A 23 -20.31 -30.14 -6.25
N ALA A 24 -20.63 -29.17 -5.38
CA ALA A 24 -20.55 -27.75 -5.68
C ALA A 24 -19.29 -27.14 -5.07
N PHE A 25 -18.47 -26.47 -5.87
CA PHE A 25 -17.38 -25.61 -5.41
C PHE A 25 -17.85 -24.15 -5.47
N VAL A 26 -17.85 -23.48 -4.32
CA VAL A 26 -18.28 -22.08 -4.22
C VAL A 26 -17.05 -21.20 -4.06
N LEU A 27 -16.80 -20.34 -5.06
CA LEU A 27 -15.64 -19.46 -5.07
C LEU A 27 -15.89 -18.16 -4.30
N CYS A 28 -14.79 -17.46 -3.99
CA CYS A 28 -14.79 -16.13 -3.37
C CYS A 28 -15.48 -16.06 -1.99
N VAL A 29 -15.56 -17.17 -1.25
CA VAL A 29 -16.22 -17.18 0.07
C VAL A 29 -15.41 -16.32 1.04
N GLY A 30 -15.98 -15.21 1.48
CA GLY A 30 -15.32 -14.24 2.35
C GLY A 30 -14.26 -13.37 1.67
N SER A 31 -14.06 -13.46 0.35
CA SER A 31 -13.12 -12.63 -0.43
C SER A 31 -13.86 -11.76 -1.44
N ARG A 32 -13.24 -10.67 -1.88
CA ARG A 32 -13.81 -9.74 -2.87
C ARG A 32 -15.16 -9.14 -2.44
N THR A 33 -15.38 -9.01 -1.13
CA THR A 33 -16.63 -8.47 -0.56
C THR A 33 -16.41 -7.04 -0.08
N ARG A 34 -17.36 -6.14 -0.38
CA ARG A 34 -17.29 -4.74 0.07
C ARG A 34 -17.67 -4.57 1.55
N ASN A 35 -18.61 -5.38 2.05
CA ASN A 35 -18.99 -5.41 3.47
C ASN A 35 -17.88 -6.09 4.30
N ARG A 36 -17.43 -5.41 5.37
CA ARG A 36 -16.24 -5.76 6.15
C ARG A 36 -16.52 -6.51 7.45
N GLU A 37 -17.78 -6.72 7.84
CA GLU A 37 -18.06 -7.31 9.15
C GLU A 37 -17.46 -8.70 9.34
N ASN A 38 -17.28 -9.49 8.27
CA ASN A 38 -16.61 -10.82 8.31
C ASN A 38 -15.94 -11.21 6.98
N CYS A 39 -15.58 -10.25 6.13
CA CYS A 39 -15.03 -10.53 4.80
C CYS A 39 -13.90 -9.56 4.44
N VAL A 40 -13.10 -9.96 3.46
CA VAL A 40 -11.98 -9.16 2.95
C VAL A 40 -12.24 -8.66 1.53
N GLN A 41 -11.68 -7.48 1.24
CA GLN A 41 -11.81 -6.84 -0.08
C GLN A 41 -10.88 -7.47 -1.12
N HIS A 42 -9.75 -8.03 -0.70
CA HIS A 42 -8.79 -8.67 -1.59
C HIS A 42 -9.28 -10.02 -2.10
N CYS A 43 -8.69 -10.46 -3.21
CA CYS A 43 -8.86 -11.81 -3.74
C CYS A 43 -7.92 -12.76 -2.99
N CYS A 44 -8.35 -13.99 -2.71
CA CYS A 44 -7.48 -15.01 -2.13
C CYS A 44 -6.45 -15.60 -3.10
N LYS A 45 -6.39 -15.11 -4.35
CA LYS A 45 -5.50 -15.51 -5.46
C LYS A 45 -5.66 -16.96 -5.94
N ILE A 46 -5.55 -17.93 -5.04
CA ILE A 46 -5.43 -19.36 -5.37
C ILE A 46 -6.76 -20.12 -5.42
N GLY A 47 -7.86 -19.52 -4.96
CA GLY A 47 -9.15 -20.20 -4.82
C GLY A 47 -9.69 -20.82 -6.10
N CYS A 48 -9.58 -20.11 -7.24
CA CYS A 48 -10.02 -20.61 -8.54
C CYS A 48 -9.25 -21.88 -8.94
N MET A 49 -7.92 -21.80 -8.90
CA MET A 49 -7.06 -22.89 -9.34
C MET A 49 -7.12 -24.09 -8.41
N ILE A 50 -7.26 -23.88 -7.10
CA ILE A 50 -7.47 -24.97 -6.15
C ILE A 50 -8.79 -25.68 -6.43
N ALA A 51 -9.90 -24.96 -6.64
CA ALA A 51 -11.19 -25.57 -6.93
C ALA A 51 -11.16 -26.38 -8.23
N ILE A 52 -10.55 -25.84 -9.29
CA ILE A 52 -10.37 -26.56 -10.57
C ILE A 52 -9.55 -27.83 -10.37
N LYS A 53 -8.43 -27.74 -9.64
CA LYS A 53 -7.59 -28.89 -9.31
C LYS A 53 -8.38 -29.96 -8.54
N GLN A 54 -9.11 -29.54 -7.52
CA GLN A 54 -9.92 -30.42 -6.68
C GLN A 54 -11.06 -31.07 -7.45
N ALA A 55 -11.73 -30.35 -8.36
CA ALA A 55 -12.76 -30.90 -9.23
C ALA A 55 -12.21 -31.99 -10.16
N LEU A 56 -11.06 -31.75 -10.79
CA LEU A 56 -10.39 -32.74 -11.63
C LEU A 56 -9.94 -33.98 -10.84
N ILE A 57 -9.39 -33.80 -9.63
CA ILE A 57 -9.04 -34.92 -8.75
C ILE A 57 -10.28 -35.71 -8.36
N ALA A 58 -11.38 -35.03 -7.98
CA ALA A 58 -12.64 -35.68 -7.65
C ALA A 58 -13.15 -36.56 -8.81
N LYS A 59 -13.12 -36.06 -10.05
CA LYS A 59 -13.49 -36.86 -11.22
C LYS A 59 -12.57 -38.04 -11.48
N ARG A 60 -11.27 -37.93 -11.19
CA ARG A 60 -10.35 -39.08 -11.28
C ARG A 60 -10.64 -40.14 -10.22
N MET A 61 -11.02 -39.72 -9.01
CA MET A 61 -11.34 -40.64 -7.91
C MET A 61 -12.70 -41.31 -8.09
N ALA A 62 -13.69 -40.59 -8.64
CA ALA A 62 -15.03 -41.08 -8.94
C ALA A 62 -15.45 -40.60 -10.34
N PRO A 63 -15.28 -41.41 -11.40
CA PRO A 63 -15.50 -41.00 -12.79
C PRO A 63 -16.88 -40.39 -13.09
N ASN A 64 -17.91 -40.82 -12.35
CA ASN A 64 -19.29 -40.38 -12.53
C ASN A 64 -19.69 -39.20 -11.63
N VAL A 65 -18.74 -38.58 -10.90
CA VAL A 65 -19.05 -37.42 -10.06
C VAL A 65 -19.30 -36.18 -10.93
N GLU A 66 -20.38 -35.48 -10.65
CA GLU A 66 -20.65 -34.17 -11.22
C GLU A 66 -19.97 -33.10 -10.37
N ALA A 67 -19.05 -32.33 -10.98
CA ALA A 67 -18.38 -31.22 -10.32
C ALA A 67 -18.84 -29.89 -10.93
N TRP A 68 -19.42 -29.02 -10.10
CA TRP A 68 -19.91 -27.70 -10.51
C TRP A 68 -19.13 -26.62 -9.77
N ILE A 69 -18.60 -25.64 -10.47
CA ILE A 69 -17.85 -24.50 -9.93
C ILE A 69 -18.68 -23.23 -10.13
N PHE A 70 -19.10 -22.62 -9.02
CA PHE A 70 -19.82 -21.35 -9.00
C PHE A 70 -18.83 -20.20 -8.82
N TYR A 71 -18.79 -19.28 -9.79
CA TYR A 71 -17.76 -18.25 -9.87
C TYR A 71 -18.28 -16.91 -10.38
N THR A 72 -17.57 -15.83 -10.07
CA THR A 72 -17.79 -14.51 -10.71
C THR A 72 -16.84 -14.32 -11.89
N ASP A 73 -15.54 -14.53 -11.64
CA ASP A 73 -14.48 -14.52 -12.64
C ASP A 73 -13.53 -15.69 -12.34
N ILE A 74 -13.09 -16.43 -13.36
CA ILE A 74 -11.99 -17.39 -13.23
C ILE A 74 -10.68 -16.60 -13.36
N ARG A 75 -9.82 -16.74 -12.35
CA ARG A 75 -8.49 -16.10 -12.33
C ARG A 75 -7.43 -17.18 -12.48
N ALA A 76 -7.01 -17.39 -13.72
CA ALA A 76 -6.02 -18.37 -14.14
C ALA A 76 -4.76 -17.67 -14.69
N ASP A 77 -4.12 -16.85 -13.85
CA ASP A 77 -3.10 -15.87 -14.24
C ASP A 77 -1.64 -16.38 -14.23
N GLY A 78 -1.43 -17.64 -13.87
CA GLY A 78 -0.12 -18.30 -13.88
C GLY A 78 0.19 -19.01 -15.19
N LYS A 79 1.48 -19.24 -15.48
CA LYS A 79 1.90 -20.04 -16.65
C LYS A 79 1.31 -21.46 -16.56
N GLY A 80 0.49 -21.82 -17.56
CA GLY A 80 -0.19 -23.11 -17.64
C GLY A 80 -1.57 -23.15 -16.97
N TYR A 81 -2.04 -22.04 -16.37
CA TYR A 81 -3.28 -22.04 -15.59
C TYR A 81 -4.52 -21.98 -16.49
N GLU A 82 -4.47 -21.21 -17.58
CA GLU A 82 -5.58 -21.14 -18.55
C GLU A 82 -5.78 -22.49 -19.24
N GLU A 83 -4.70 -23.14 -19.64
CA GLU A 83 -4.74 -24.48 -20.24
C GLU A 83 -5.26 -25.52 -19.24
N PHE A 84 -4.99 -25.32 -17.94
CA PHE A 84 -5.54 -26.18 -16.88
C PHE A 84 -7.03 -25.94 -16.66
N TYR A 85 -7.50 -24.70 -16.79
CA TYR A 85 -8.92 -24.36 -16.78
C TYR A 85 -9.65 -24.99 -17.97
N ILE A 86 -9.12 -24.84 -19.19
CA ILE A 86 -9.66 -25.48 -20.41
C ILE A 86 -9.74 -27.00 -20.23
N ARG A 87 -8.67 -27.63 -19.73
CA ARG A 87 -8.67 -29.08 -19.46
C ARG A 87 -9.79 -29.50 -18.51
N ALA A 88 -10.14 -28.68 -17.52
CA ALA A 88 -11.25 -28.98 -16.63
C ALA A 88 -12.59 -28.95 -17.36
N GLN A 89 -12.79 -28.01 -18.28
CA GLN A 89 -13.98 -27.96 -19.14
C GLN A 89 -14.06 -29.19 -20.04
N GLU A 90 -12.95 -29.60 -20.66
CA GLU A 90 -12.85 -30.82 -21.49
C GLU A 90 -13.11 -32.11 -20.70
N ASN A 91 -12.95 -32.06 -19.37
CA ASN A 91 -13.25 -33.16 -18.45
C ASN A 91 -14.62 -32.94 -17.77
N ASP A 92 -15.58 -32.31 -18.42
CA ASP A 92 -16.95 -32.02 -17.97
C ASP A 92 -17.09 -31.44 -16.56
N VAL A 93 -16.14 -30.60 -16.12
CA VAL A 93 -16.36 -29.74 -14.96
C VAL A 93 -17.29 -28.60 -15.40
N ARG A 94 -18.43 -28.44 -14.73
CA ARG A 94 -19.40 -27.40 -15.06
C ARG A 94 -19.02 -26.09 -14.39
N PHE A 95 -19.09 -24.98 -15.12
CA PHE A 95 -18.79 -23.65 -14.62
C PHE A 95 -20.04 -22.79 -14.70
N ILE A 96 -20.56 -22.38 -13.55
CA ILE A 96 -21.76 -21.54 -13.43
C ILE A 96 -21.33 -20.14 -13.03
N ARG A 97 -21.55 -19.16 -13.92
CA ARG A 97 -21.14 -17.79 -13.67
C ARG A 97 -22.21 -17.07 -12.85
N GLY A 98 -22.01 -17.03 -11.54
CA GLY A 98 -22.73 -16.14 -10.64
C GLY A 98 -22.40 -16.42 -9.18
N LEU A 99 -22.82 -15.48 -8.33
CA LEU A 99 -22.61 -15.58 -6.89
C LEU A 99 -23.68 -16.49 -6.29
N VAL A 100 -23.25 -17.47 -5.48
CA VAL A 100 -24.16 -18.26 -4.67
C VAL A 100 -24.79 -17.34 -3.62
N SER A 101 -26.12 -17.25 -3.63
CA SER A 101 -26.88 -16.43 -2.68
C SER A 101 -27.08 -17.14 -1.35
N GLU A 102 -27.33 -18.46 -1.40
CA GLU A 102 -27.70 -19.23 -0.22
C GLU A 102 -27.25 -20.70 -0.34
N VAL A 103 -26.80 -21.27 0.78
CA VAL A 103 -26.56 -22.71 0.93
C VAL A 103 -27.34 -23.19 2.15
N THR A 104 -28.33 -24.07 1.95
CA THR A 104 -29.20 -24.55 3.02
C THR A 104 -29.18 -26.07 3.15
N PRO A 105 -29.27 -26.63 4.37
CA PRO A 105 -29.45 -28.06 4.56
C PRO A 105 -30.73 -28.57 3.89
N SER A 106 -30.66 -29.75 3.28
CA SER A 106 -31.81 -30.47 2.71
C SER A 106 -31.85 -31.92 3.23
N ARG A 107 -32.98 -32.62 3.10
CA ARG A 107 -33.16 -33.99 3.63
C ARG A 107 -32.07 -34.98 3.19
N ASP A 108 -31.55 -34.85 1.96
CA ASP A 108 -30.47 -35.73 1.45
C ASP A 108 -29.34 -34.94 0.78
N GLY A 109 -28.86 -33.87 1.42
CA GLY A 109 -27.72 -33.09 0.92
C GLY A 109 -27.85 -31.62 1.27
N VAL A 110 -27.36 -30.79 0.36
CA VAL A 110 -27.32 -29.33 0.52
C VAL A 110 -27.91 -28.69 -0.72
N LEU A 111 -28.83 -27.75 -0.51
CA LEU A 111 -29.43 -26.97 -1.59
C LEU A 111 -28.58 -25.72 -1.81
N VAL A 112 -28.19 -25.47 -3.06
CA VAL A 112 -27.42 -24.30 -3.46
C VAL A 112 -28.28 -23.45 -4.39
N LYS A 113 -28.46 -22.18 -4.02
CA LYS A 113 -29.15 -21.18 -4.83
C LYS A 113 -28.14 -20.19 -5.39
N ALA A 114 -28.21 -19.95 -6.69
CA ALA A 114 -27.35 -19.01 -7.41
C ALA A 114 -28.11 -18.43 -8.61
N GLU A 115 -27.50 -17.47 -9.27
CA GLU A 115 -27.91 -16.99 -10.58
C GLU A 115 -26.87 -17.45 -11.62
N ASP A 116 -27.31 -17.98 -12.76
CA ASP A 116 -26.43 -18.09 -13.93
C ASP A 116 -26.57 -16.81 -14.75
N THR A 117 -25.61 -15.91 -14.58
CA THR A 117 -25.59 -14.59 -15.24
C THR A 117 -25.36 -14.67 -16.75
N LEU A 118 -24.88 -15.79 -17.28
CA LEU A 118 -24.72 -15.96 -18.73
C LEU A 118 -26.04 -16.33 -19.39
N LEU A 119 -26.87 -17.10 -18.69
CA LEU A 119 -28.18 -17.53 -19.17
C LEU A 119 -29.33 -16.65 -18.67
N GLY A 120 -29.10 -15.82 -17.65
CA GLY A 120 -30.12 -14.99 -17.02
C GLY A 120 -31.17 -15.80 -16.25
N ILE A 121 -30.79 -16.98 -15.74
CA ILE A 121 -31.70 -17.89 -15.02
C ILE A 121 -31.28 -18.08 -13.57
N GLN A 122 -32.26 -18.38 -12.71
CA GLN A 122 -31.99 -18.84 -11.36
C GLN A 122 -31.60 -20.32 -11.38
N VAL A 123 -30.58 -20.66 -10.61
CA VAL A 123 -30.10 -22.03 -10.40
C VAL A 123 -30.43 -22.41 -8.97
N GLU A 124 -31.28 -23.41 -8.81
CA GLU A 124 -31.62 -24.01 -7.51
C GLU A 124 -31.42 -25.52 -7.61
N GLU A 125 -30.29 -25.98 -7.07
CA GLU A 125 -29.80 -27.34 -7.31
C GLU A 125 -29.35 -28.03 -6.03
N LYS A 126 -29.62 -29.34 -5.93
CA LYS A 126 -29.24 -30.17 -4.78
C LYS A 126 -27.88 -30.82 -5.02
N PHE A 127 -27.01 -30.72 -4.03
CA PHE A 127 -25.65 -31.27 -4.03
C PHE A 127 -25.45 -32.22 -2.86
N ASP A 128 -24.59 -33.21 -3.03
CA ASP A 128 -24.18 -34.12 -1.97
C ASP A 128 -23.13 -33.50 -1.04
N LEU A 129 -22.32 -32.60 -1.59
CA LEU A 129 -21.23 -31.92 -0.88
C LEU A 129 -21.04 -30.52 -1.45
N VAL A 130 -20.86 -29.54 -0.57
CA VAL A 130 -20.48 -28.16 -0.94
C VAL A 130 -19.08 -27.88 -0.39
N VAL A 131 -18.19 -27.46 -1.28
CA VAL A 131 -16.80 -27.08 -0.97
C VAL A 131 -16.68 -25.57 -1.07
N LEU A 132 -16.45 -24.92 0.05
CA LEU A 132 -16.22 -23.48 0.11
C LEU A 132 -14.74 -23.19 -0.18
N SER A 133 -14.46 -22.22 -1.05
CA SER A 133 -13.12 -21.67 -1.27
C SER A 133 -12.95 -20.38 -0.48
N PRO A 134 -12.46 -20.44 0.78
CA PRO A 134 -12.42 -19.30 1.68
C PRO A 134 -11.32 -18.29 1.32
N ALA A 135 -11.43 -17.11 1.92
CA ALA A 135 -10.38 -16.11 1.93
C ALA A 135 -9.08 -16.61 2.57
N ILE A 136 -7.96 -16.04 2.11
CA ILE A 136 -6.69 -16.08 2.84
C ILE A 136 -6.60 -14.79 3.64
N ILE A 137 -6.41 -14.93 4.95
CA ILE A 137 -6.28 -13.83 5.91
C ILE A 137 -4.95 -13.95 6.66
N PRO A 138 -4.46 -12.85 7.25
CA PRO A 138 -3.27 -12.88 8.07
C PRO A 138 -3.38 -13.86 9.23
N ASN A 139 -2.24 -14.36 9.70
CA ASN A 139 -2.19 -15.22 10.88
C ASN A 139 -2.60 -14.41 12.13
N GLN A 140 -3.23 -15.05 13.12
CA GLN A 140 -3.56 -14.43 14.40
C GLN A 140 -2.33 -13.80 15.08
N GLY A 141 -1.14 -14.37 14.90
CA GLY A 141 0.12 -13.85 15.43
C GLY A 141 0.74 -12.68 14.64
N THR A 142 0.19 -12.31 13.48
CA THR A 142 0.80 -11.30 12.59
C THR A 142 0.95 -9.94 13.27
N ASN A 143 -0.09 -9.45 13.95
CA ASN A 143 -0.05 -8.17 14.68
C ASN A 143 0.99 -8.16 15.80
N ASP A 144 1.11 -9.27 16.53
CA ASP A 144 2.08 -9.36 17.62
C ASP A 144 3.52 -9.38 17.09
N LEU A 145 3.75 -10.14 16.01
CA LEU A 145 5.04 -10.22 15.36
C LEU A 145 5.44 -8.87 14.73
N ALA A 146 4.50 -8.17 14.11
CA ALA A 146 4.71 -6.83 13.55
C ALA A 146 5.18 -5.84 14.62
N ARG A 147 4.52 -5.83 15.79
CA ARG A 147 4.92 -4.99 16.93
C ARG A 147 6.31 -5.35 17.46
N LYS A 148 6.61 -6.64 17.61
CA LYS A 148 7.92 -7.11 18.13
C LYS A 148 9.07 -6.79 17.18
N LEU A 149 8.86 -6.95 15.88
CA LEU A 149 9.85 -6.65 14.85
C LEU A 149 9.87 -5.16 14.48
N ASN A 150 8.87 -4.42 14.93
CA ASN A 150 8.63 -3.02 14.60
C ASN A 150 8.60 -2.78 13.09
N ILE A 151 7.74 -3.54 12.42
CA ILE A 151 7.44 -3.44 10.99
C ILE A 151 5.96 -3.17 10.80
N GLN A 152 5.60 -2.55 9.69
CA GLN A 152 4.22 -2.12 9.42
C GLN A 152 3.39 -3.24 8.80
N LEU A 153 2.07 -3.12 8.96
CA LEU A 153 1.09 -3.94 8.26
C LEU A 153 0.35 -3.11 7.22
N GLY A 154 -0.01 -3.73 6.09
CA GLY A 154 -0.84 -3.15 5.07
C GLY A 154 -2.30 -3.01 5.51
N ALA A 155 -3.10 -2.32 4.69
CA ALA A 155 -4.54 -2.15 4.93
C ALA A 155 -5.34 -3.47 4.90
N ASP A 156 -4.76 -4.51 4.32
CA ASP A 156 -5.26 -5.88 4.26
C ASP A 156 -4.81 -6.75 5.46
N GLY A 157 -3.99 -6.19 6.35
CA GLY A 157 -3.49 -6.82 7.58
C GLY A 157 -2.28 -7.73 7.40
N PHE A 158 -1.73 -7.85 6.19
CA PHE A 158 -0.48 -8.56 5.93
C PHE A 158 0.72 -7.66 6.21
N PHE A 159 1.94 -8.20 6.25
CA PHE A 159 3.13 -7.36 6.38
C PHE A 159 3.28 -6.45 5.17
N LEU A 160 3.61 -5.18 5.43
CA LEU A 160 3.83 -4.19 4.38
C LEU A 160 5.29 -4.29 3.91
N GLU A 161 5.47 -4.64 2.65
CA GLU A 161 6.75 -4.54 1.97
C GLU A 161 7.24 -3.08 1.88
N ARG A 162 8.54 -2.89 1.65
CA ARG A 162 9.15 -1.56 1.52
C ARG A 162 8.56 -0.82 0.33
N HIS A 163 8.56 -1.49 -0.82
CA HIS A 163 7.93 -1.02 -2.03
C HIS A 163 7.55 -2.21 -2.92
N TYR A 164 6.26 -2.33 -3.25
CA TYR A 164 5.65 -3.45 -3.96
C TYR A 164 6.28 -3.83 -5.32
N LYS A 165 7.14 -2.99 -5.91
CA LYS A 165 7.89 -3.30 -7.15
C LYS A 165 9.40 -3.34 -7.00
N LEU A 166 9.95 -2.46 -6.17
CA LEU A 166 11.39 -2.20 -6.14
C LEU A 166 12.04 -3.08 -5.07
N ASP A 167 11.38 -3.13 -3.92
CA ASP A 167 11.82 -3.87 -2.74
C ASP A 167 10.66 -4.71 -2.20
N PRO A 168 10.13 -5.68 -2.99
CA PRO A 168 8.88 -6.37 -2.69
C PRO A 168 9.00 -7.40 -1.57
N VAL A 169 10.22 -7.71 -1.11
CA VAL A 169 10.49 -8.68 -0.04
C VAL A 169 11.19 -8.05 1.17
N ASP A 170 11.55 -6.78 1.07
CA ASP A 170 12.16 -6.02 2.15
C ASP A 170 11.04 -5.40 2.98
N SER A 171 11.27 -5.23 4.29
CA SER A 171 10.38 -4.41 5.10
C SER A 171 10.85 -2.95 5.15
N GLN A 172 10.03 -2.09 5.75
CA GLN A 172 10.41 -0.70 6.07
C GLN A 172 11.63 -0.62 7.01
N ARG A 173 12.00 -1.71 7.68
CA ARG A 173 13.18 -1.79 8.55
C ARG A 173 14.29 -2.59 7.86
N GLU A 174 15.46 -1.97 7.74
CA GLU A 174 16.64 -2.59 7.14
C GLU A 174 17.01 -3.89 7.88
N GLY A 175 17.39 -4.93 7.13
CA GLY A 175 17.72 -6.24 7.67
C GLY A 175 16.53 -7.13 8.05
N ILE A 176 15.29 -6.64 7.92
CA ILE A 176 14.08 -7.46 8.10
C ILE A 176 13.40 -7.64 6.74
N PHE A 177 13.17 -8.91 6.39
CA PHE A 177 12.61 -9.34 5.12
C PHE A 177 11.38 -10.24 5.34
N ALA A 178 10.51 -10.32 4.35
CA ALA A 178 9.31 -11.16 4.38
C ALA A 178 9.11 -11.88 3.03
N ALA A 179 8.50 -13.06 3.08
CA ALA A 179 8.15 -13.85 1.90
C ALA A 179 6.89 -14.66 2.17
N GLY A 180 6.19 -15.06 1.10
CA GLY A 180 5.24 -16.17 1.06
C GLY A 180 3.99 -15.97 1.91
N CYS A 181 2.78 -15.67 1.43
CA CYS A 181 1.55 -15.50 2.24
C CYS A 181 1.58 -14.51 3.44
N ALA A 182 2.73 -14.17 4.03
CA ALA A 182 2.92 -13.19 5.08
C ALA A 182 2.80 -11.76 4.51
N LEU A 183 3.19 -11.59 3.25
CA LEU A 183 2.99 -10.39 2.42
C LEU A 183 1.65 -10.41 1.63
N GLY A 184 0.77 -11.37 1.90
CA GLY A 184 -0.52 -11.48 1.20
C GLY A 184 -0.70 -12.72 0.32
N PRO A 185 -1.93 -12.98 -0.17
CA PRO A 185 -2.31 -14.26 -0.78
C PRO A 185 -1.56 -14.59 -2.06
N LYS A 186 -0.99 -15.79 -2.15
CA LYS A 186 -0.19 -16.23 -3.29
C LYS A 186 -0.10 -17.73 -3.42
N ASP A 187 0.34 -18.19 -4.59
CA ASP A 187 0.59 -19.60 -4.84
C ASP A 187 2.00 -20.06 -4.39
N ILE A 188 2.24 -21.36 -4.53
CA ILE A 188 3.49 -22.00 -4.11
C ILE A 188 4.68 -21.50 -4.93
N ARG A 189 4.48 -21.22 -6.22
CA ARG A 189 5.54 -20.76 -7.12
C ARG A 189 5.96 -19.34 -6.75
N GLU A 190 4.99 -18.43 -6.62
CA GLU A 190 5.22 -17.06 -6.17
C GLU A 190 5.91 -17.05 -4.79
N THR A 191 5.43 -17.87 -3.85
CA THR A 191 6.04 -18.02 -2.52
C THR A 191 7.50 -18.48 -2.59
N THR A 192 7.80 -19.43 -3.47
CA THR A 192 9.16 -19.97 -3.64
C THR A 192 10.09 -18.92 -4.24
N LEU A 193 9.62 -18.16 -5.23
CA LEU A 193 10.37 -17.05 -5.84
C LEU A 193 10.66 -15.95 -4.81
N GLU A 194 9.68 -15.56 -4.00
CA GLU A 194 9.89 -14.60 -2.91
C GLU A 194 10.90 -15.14 -1.87
N ALA A 195 10.83 -16.41 -1.51
CA ALA A 195 11.79 -17.01 -0.58
C ALA A 195 13.23 -16.99 -1.13
N MET A 196 13.41 -17.26 -2.44
CA MET A 196 14.70 -17.13 -3.11
C MET A 196 15.18 -15.67 -3.16
N ALA A 197 14.27 -14.72 -3.40
CA ALA A 197 14.58 -13.29 -3.37
C ALA A 197 15.03 -12.86 -1.96
N VAL A 198 14.31 -13.26 -0.90
CA VAL A 198 14.70 -13.01 0.49
C VAL A 198 16.08 -13.59 0.78
N ALA A 199 16.35 -14.84 0.40
CA ALA A 199 17.66 -15.45 0.60
C ALA A 199 18.78 -14.63 -0.08
N SER A 200 18.54 -14.17 -1.31
CA SER A 200 19.47 -13.29 -2.03
C SER A 200 19.68 -11.94 -1.33
N ARG A 201 18.60 -11.31 -0.83
CA ARG A 201 18.68 -10.04 -0.10
C ARG A 201 19.43 -10.19 1.22
N VAL A 202 19.17 -11.26 1.97
CA VAL A 202 19.89 -11.59 3.21
C VAL A 202 21.37 -11.83 2.93
N CYS A 203 21.71 -12.61 1.89
CA CYS A 203 23.12 -12.82 1.51
C CYS A 203 23.81 -11.52 1.09
N THR A 204 23.12 -10.62 0.39
CA THR A 204 23.67 -9.31 0.00
C THR A 204 23.89 -8.41 1.22
N PHE A 205 22.95 -8.44 2.17
CA PHE A 205 23.01 -7.67 3.40
C PHE A 205 24.14 -8.16 4.33
N LEU A 206 24.29 -9.47 4.51
CA LEU A 206 25.30 -10.05 5.41
C LEU A 206 26.67 -10.23 4.75
N GLY A 207 26.72 -10.51 3.44
CA GLY A 207 27.91 -11.01 2.75
C GLY A 207 29.07 -10.02 2.68
N LYS A 208 28.82 -8.74 2.94
CA LYS A 208 29.85 -7.70 2.94
C LYS A 208 30.64 -7.63 4.25
N GLY A 209 30.18 -8.23 5.34
CA GLY A 209 30.81 -8.14 6.68
C GLY A 209 30.72 -6.75 7.33
N GLU A 210 30.49 -5.72 6.54
CA GLU A 210 30.15 -4.36 6.94
C GLU A 210 28.90 -3.90 6.18
N VAL A 211 28.16 -2.98 6.80
CA VAL A 211 26.97 -2.37 6.18
C VAL A 211 27.23 -0.88 6.07
N GLU A 212 27.26 -0.37 4.85
CA GLU A 212 27.22 1.06 4.60
C GLU A 212 25.84 1.59 4.99
N VAL A 213 25.83 2.52 5.93
CA VAL A 213 24.61 3.18 6.38
C VAL A 213 24.54 4.52 5.67
N SER A 214 23.36 4.86 5.15
CA SER A 214 23.12 6.19 4.60
C SER A 214 23.47 7.26 5.64
N PRO A 215 24.26 8.29 5.29
CA PRO A 215 24.50 9.41 6.18
C PRO A 215 23.27 10.31 6.33
N GLU A 216 22.21 10.09 5.52
CA GLU A 216 20.98 10.87 5.47
C GLU A 216 20.00 10.52 6.61
N VAL A 217 20.53 10.47 7.83
CA VAL A 217 19.79 10.14 9.05
C VAL A 217 19.47 11.39 9.85
N ALA A 218 18.42 11.30 10.66
CA ALA A 218 18.09 12.35 11.61
C ALA A 218 19.08 12.37 12.79
N LYS A 219 19.44 13.56 13.27
CA LYS A 219 20.28 13.78 14.45
C LYS A 219 19.60 14.74 15.41
N ILE A 220 19.79 14.51 16.71
CA ILE A 220 19.24 15.36 17.77
C ILE A 220 20.31 16.39 18.20
N ILE A 221 19.91 17.66 18.21
CA ILE A 221 20.68 18.79 18.75
C ILE A 221 20.37 18.85 20.25
N LYS A 222 21.27 18.30 21.07
CA LYS A 222 21.04 18.10 22.51
C LYS A 222 20.72 19.41 23.23
N GLU A 223 21.30 20.51 22.78
CA GLU A 223 21.16 21.84 23.37
C GLU A 223 19.75 22.42 23.21
N LYS A 224 18.99 21.96 22.21
CA LYS A 224 17.61 22.40 21.95
C LYS A 224 16.56 21.42 22.46
N CYS A 225 16.95 20.17 22.73
CA CYS A 225 16.03 19.08 23.05
C CYS A 225 15.58 19.16 24.52
N ASP A 226 14.26 19.14 24.74
CA ASP A 226 13.64 19.06 26.07
C ASP A 226 13.13 17.66 26.43
N GLU A 227 13.48 16.66 25.62
CA GLU A 227 13.08 15.25 25.78
C GLU A 227 11.56 15.00 25.85
N CYS A 228 10.73 15.85 25.24
CA CYS A 228 9.27 15.70 25.25
C CYS A 228 8.75 14.39 24.64
N GLY A 229 9.56 13.70 23.81
CA GLY A 229 9.26 12.35 23.30
C GLY A 229 8.30 12.30 22.09
N LEU A 230 7.82 13.43 21.58
CA LEU A 230 6.93 13.47 20.41
C LEU A 230 7.55 12.82 19.17
N CYS A 231 8.87 12.91 19.00
CA CYS A 231 9.57 12.27 17.89
C CYS A 231 9.55 10.74 17.95
N ILE A 232 9.48 10.15 19.15
CA ILE A 232 9.40 8.69 19.35
C ILE A 232 8.07 8.18 18.81
N SER A 233 6.96 8.85 19.16
CA SER A 233 5.62 8.40 18.80
C SER A 233 5.32 8.46 17.30
N VAL A 234 6.02 9.33 16.56
CA VAL A 234 5.84 9.48 15.11
C VAL A 234 6.83 8.66 14.28
N CYS A 235 7.86 8.05 14.87
CA CYS A 235 8.88 7.34 14.10
C CYS A 235 8.32 6.01 13.54
N PRO A 236 8.20 5.85 12.21
CA PRO A 236 7.57 4.67 11.60
C PRO A 236 8.37 3.37 11.78
N VAL A 237 9.65 3.50 12.13
CA VAL A 237 10.65 2.42 12.24
C VAL A 237 11.28 2.36 13.63
N SER A 238 10.71 3.09 14.60
CA SER A 238 11.17 3.16 16.01
C SER A 238 12.68 3.28 16.14
N ALA A 239 13.27 4.15 15.32
CA ALA A 239 14.69 4.44 15.36
C ALA A 239 15.07 5.34 16.54
N ILE A 240 14.10 5.93 17.26
CA ILE A 240 14.34 6.88 18.33
C ILE A 240 13.98 6.26 19.67
N GLU A 241 14.92 6.29 20.61
CA GLU A 241 14.74 5.74 21.96
C GLU A 241 15.19 6.73 23.04
N LYS A 242 14.63 6.57 24.25
CA LYS A 242 15.04 7.33 25.43
C LYS A 242 16.10 6.54 26.19
N THR A 243 17.26 7.16 26.39
CA THR A 243 18.39 6.63 27.15
C THR A 243 18.66 7.51 28.38
N PRO A 244 19.54 7.08 29.32
CA PRO A 244 19.98 7.94 30.42
C PRO A 244 20.69 9.23 29.97
N GLU A 245 21.23 9.27 28.76
CA GLU A 245 21.92 10.44 28.17
C GLU A 245 20.99 11.33 27.31
N GLY A 246 19.68 11.03 27.35
CA GLY A 246 18.64 11.70 26.59
C GLY A 246 18.13 10.87 25.41
N LEU A 247 17.48 11.56 24.47
CA LEU A 247 16.95 10.93 23.26
C LEU A 247 18.08 10.62 22.26
N VAL A 248 18.08 9.40 21.72
CA VAL A 248 19.09 8.92 20.75
C VAL A 248 18.38 8.37 19.53
N ILE A 249 18.95 8.61 18.34
CA ILE A 249 18.48 8.06 17.07
C ILE A 249 19.47 6.98 16.62
N ASN A 250 18.99 5.76 16.45
CA ASN A 250 19.75 4.66 15.89
C ASN A 250 19.91 4.87 14.36
N PRO A 251 21.13 5.11 13.86
CA PRO A 251 21.34 5.40 12.43
C PRO A 251 21.05 4.19 11.54
N LEU A 252 21.17 2.95 12.03
CA LEU A 252 20.86 1.74 11.26
C LEU A 252 19.35 1.57 11.04
N SER A 253 18.54 1.96 12.03
CA SER A 253 17.09 1.90 11.92
C SER A 253 16.49 3.12 11.23
N CYS A 254 17.20 4.26 11.21
CA CYS A 254 16.68 5.51 10.67
C CYS A 254 16.67 5.47 9.14
N ILE A 255 15.47 5.52 8.56
CA ILE A 255 15.26 5.55 7.10
C ILE A 255 15.26 6.97 6.51
N GLY A 256 15.69 7.99 7.27
CA GLY A 256 15.83 9.35 6.74
C GLY A 256 14.52 10.06 6.33
N CYS A 257 13.35 9.59 6.76
CA CYS A 257 12.07 10.13 6.28
C CYS A 257 11.77 11.59 6.68
N GLY A 258 12.34 12.07 7.78
CA GLY A 258 12.20 13.47 8.24
C GLY A 258 10.93 13.82 9.00
N LEU A 259 10.02 12.88 9.27
CA LEU A 259 8.77 13.15 10.01
C LEU A 259 9.00 13.63 11.45
N CYS A 260 10.06 13.16 12.10
CA CYS A 260 10.45 13.64 13.43
C CYS A 260 10.89 15.11 13.43
N VAL A 261 11.49 15.59 12.32
CA VAL A 261 11.97 16.97 12.18
C VAL A 261 10.79 17.94 12.16
N SER A 262 9.79 17.68 11.32
CA SER A 262 8.60 18.53 11.23
C SER A 262 7.72 18.48 12.49
N THR A 263 7.86 17.43 13.30
CA THR A 263 7.08 17.22 14.53
C THR A 263 7.73 17.88 15.75
N CYS A 264 9.05 18.11 15.73
CA CYS A 264 9.77 18.64 16.88
C CYS A 264 9.41 20.11 17.14
N PRO A 265 8.77 20.46 18.27
CA PRO A 265 8.37 21.83 18.56
C PRO A 265 9.55 22.74 18.94
N LYS A 266 10.75 22.16 19.15
CA LYS A 266 11.96 22.87 19.54
C LYS A 266 12.97 23.03 18.41
N ASP A 267 12.64 22.53 17.20
CA ASP A 267 13.58 22.44 16.08
C ASP A 267 14.93 21.82 16.51
N ALA A 268 14.84 20.79 17.35
CA ALA A 268 15.97 20.10 17.96
C ALA A 268 16.40 18.87 17.18
N ILE A 269 15.84 18.63 15.99
CA ILE A 269 16.15 17.48 15.15
C ILE A 269 16.50 17.99 13.76
N GLU A 270 17.66 17.58 13.28
CA GLU A 270 18.16 17.90 11.94
C GLU A 270 18.18 16.64 11.08
N LEU A 271 17.75 16.73 9.83
CA LEU A 271 17.91 15.63 8.87
C LEU A 271 19.14 15.90 8.01
N MET A 272 20.17 15.07 8.15
CA MET A 272 21.39 15.21 7.37
C MET A 272 21.10 15.07 5.87
N SER A 273 21.76 15.88 5.05
CA SER A 273 21.51 16.01 3.59
C SER A 273 20.12 16.52 3.19
N SER A 274 19.31 16.96 4.15
CA SER A 274 18.07 17.70 3.95
C SER A 274 17.83 18.63 5.16
N THR A 275 18.88 19.37 5.52
CA THR A 275 18.85 20.22 6.71
C THR A 275 17.83 21.34 6.54
N GLU A 276 17.41 21.96 7.64
CA GLU A 276 16.49 23.10 7.61
C GLU A 276 17.03 24.22 6.70
N ASP A 277 18.31 24.56 6.83
CA ASP A 277 18.96 25.58 6.01
C ASP A 277 18.99 25.20 4.52
N GLN A 278 19.31 23.94 4.21
CA GLN A 278 19.32 23.44 2.83
C GLN A 278 17.93 23.52 2.20
N LEU A 279 16.92 23.04 2.92
CA LEU A 279 15.53 23.04 2.44
C LEU A 279 15.01 24.47 2.26
N LEU A 280 15.24 25.36 3.22
CA LEU A 280 14.83 26.77 3.11
C LEU A 280 15.57 27.51 2.00
N ALA A 281 16.86 27.21 1.78
CA ALA A 281 17.61 27.77 0.64
C ALA A 281 17.02 27.31 -0.70
N GLN A 282 16.69 26.02 -0.84
CA GLN A 282 16.06 25.48 -2.05
C GLN A 282 14.68 26.10 -2.30
N ILE A 283 13.87 26.23 -1.26
CA ILE A 283 12.55 26.88 -1.33
C ILE A 283 12.69 28.32 -1.81
N ARG A 284 13.60 29.12 -1.22
CA ARG A 284 13.82 30.52 -1.62
C ARG A 284 14.28 30.63 -3.06
N GLY A 285 15.31 29.87 -3.44
CA GLY A 285 15.87 29.92 -4.79
C GLY A 285 14.84 29.59 -5.87
N ILE A 286 14.00 28.59 -5.64
CA ILE A 286 12.93 28.25 -6.58
C ILE A 286 11.82 29.29 -6.56
N ALA A 287 11.39 29.77 -5.39
CA ALA A 287 10.24 30.68 -5.26
C ALA A 287 10.46 32.05 -5.91
N GLU A 288 11.70 32.56 -5.88
CA GLU A 288 12.06 33.89 -6.39
C GLU A 288 12.13 33.94 -7.92
N ALA A 289 12.53 32.85 -8.57
CA ALA A 289 12.72 32.80 -10.02
C ALA A 289 11.45 32.34 -10.79
N GLY A 290 11.51 32.44 -12.12
CA GLY A 290 10.57 31.77 -13.03
C GLY A 290 9.21 32.45 -13.25
N ILE A 291 8.26 31.69 -13.76
CA ILE A 291 6.96 32.18 -14.25
C ILE A 291 5.96 32.28 -13.08
N LYS A 292 5.25 33.41 -12.98
CA LYS A 292 4.13 33.61 -12.04
C LYS A 292 2.78 33.28 -12.72
N PRO A 293 1.78 32.77 -11.99
CA PRO A 293 1.81 32.37 -10.58
C PRO A 293 2.69 31.14 -10.36
N LYS A 294 3.56 31.18 -9.34
CA LYS A 294 4.57 30.14 -9.08
C LYS A 294 3.96 28.99 -8.28
N ILE A 295 4.20 27.76 -8.72
CA ILE A 295 3.78 26.56 -8.00
C ILE A 295 5.03 25.79 -7.57
N ILE A 296 5.15 25.49 -6.28
CA ILE A 296 6.20 24.62 -5.76
C ILE A 296 5.58 23.26 -5.43
N ALA A 297 6.11 22.20 -6.04
CA ALA A 297 5.66 20.84 -5.81
C ALA A 297 6.72 20.07 -5.03
N PHE A 298 6.43 19.71 -3.77
CA PHE A 298 7.26 18.80 -2.99
C PHE A 298 6.87 17.37 -3.29
N LEU A 299 7.80 16.62 -3.90
CA LEU A 299 7.59 15.22 -4.30
C LEU A 299 8.47 14.33 -3.43
N GLU A 300 7.87 13.27 -2.87
CA GLU A 300 8.60 12.13 -2.32
C GLU A 300 9.64 11.61 -3.32
N ARG A 301 10.79 11.16 -2.79
CA ARG A 301 12.04 10.98 -3.52
C ARG A 301 11.99 9.89 -4.59
N GLU A 302 11.34 8.77 -4.32
CA GLU A 302 11.45 7.56 -5.12
C GLU A 302 10.27 7.43 -6.09
N THR A 303 9.06 7.34 -5.56
CA THR A 303 7.85 7.03 -6.32
C THR A 303 7.23 8.29 -6.93
N ALA A 304 7.08 9.34 -6.13
CA ALA A 304 6.43 10.57 -6.60
C ALA A 304 7.31 11.31 -7.60
N TYR A 305 8.59 11.51 -7.27
CA TYR A 305 9.58 12.08 -8.17
C TYR A 305 9.84 11.16 -9.36
N GLY A 306 9.96 9.84 -9.16
CA GLY A 306 10.06 8.87 -10.25
C GLY A 306 8.89 8.94 -11.23
N SER A 307 7.68 9.24 -10.75
CA SER A 307 6.53 9.48 -11.62
C SER A 307 6.70 10.74 -12.47
N ALA A 308 7.23 11.84 -11.91
CA ALA A 308 7.53 13.05 -12.68
C ALA A 308 8.65 12.80 -13.71
N ASP A 309 9.67 12.02 -13.36
CA ASP A 309 10.73 11.63 -14.29
C ASP A 309 10.19 10.79 -15.46
N LEU A 310 9.28 9.84 -15.20
CA LEU A 310 8.60 9.07 -16.24
C LEU A 310 7.76 9.94 -17.18
N ALA A 311 7.09 10.97 -16.66
CA ALA A 311 6.42 11.96 -17.50
C ALA A 311 7.40 12.67 -18.44
N GLY A 312 8.58 13.05 -17.94
CA GLY A 312 9.66 13.62 -18.74
C GLY A 312 10.16 12.67 -19.84
N GLN A 313 10.41 11.40 -19.50
CA GLN A 313 10.81 10.37 -20.48
C GLN A 313 9.74 10.14 -21.55
N SER A 314 8.47 10.24 -21.17
CA SER A 314 7.32 10.12 -22.07
C SER A 314 7.05 11.41 -22.87
N ARG A 315 7.87 12.46 -22.67
CA ARG A 315 7.71 13.80 -23.28
C ARG A 315 6.34 14.43 -22.98
N ALA A 316 5.75 14.08 -21.84
CA ALA A 316 4.50 14.68 -21.39
C ALA A 316 4.77 16.12 -20.93
N ALA A 317 3.93 17.04 -21.39
CA ALA A 317 4.01 18.44 -21.00
C ALA A 317 3.28 18.66 -19.65
N TYR A 318 3.85 19.51 -18.81
CA TYR A 318 3.18 20.06 -17.64
C TYR A 318 3.39 21.57 -17.55
N PRO A 319 2.61 22.30 -16.74
CA PRO A 319 2.70 23.75 -16.67
C PRO A 319 4.11 24.23 -16.28
N PRO A 320 4.72 25.15 -17.04
CA PRO A 320 6.12 25.56 -16.83
C PRO A 320 6.33 26.42 -15.58
N ASN A 321 5.24 26.80 -14.90
CA ASN A 321 5.23 27.49 -13.63
C ASN A 321 5.22 26.55 -12.41
N VAL A 322 5.26 25.24 -12.63
CA VAL A 322 5.42 24.22 -11.58
C VAL A 322 6.88 23.83 -11.50
N GLU A 323 7.47 24.00 -10.32
CA GLU A 323 8.85 23.56 -10.05
C GLU A 323 8.90 22.59 -8.88
N ILE A 324 9.68 21.52 -9.08
CA ILE A 324 9.71 20.37 -8.20
C ILE A 324 10.86 20.51 -7.20
N ILE A 325 10.54 20.33 -5.92
CA ILE A 325 11.51 20.09 -4.85
C ILE A 325 11.39 18.64 -4.44
N ARG A 326 12.44 17.86 -4.70
CA ARG A 326 12.52 16.47 -4.24
C ARG A 326 12.81 16.45 -2.75
N VAL A 327 11.99 15.75 -1.98
CA VAL A 327 12.13 15.59 -0.53
C VAL A 327 12.16 14.11 -0.17
N PRO A 328 12.80 13.70 0.95
CA PRO A 328 12.83 12.30 1.37
C PRO A 328 11.41 11.72 1.49
N THR A 329 10.53 12.43 2.20
CA THR A 329 9.09 12.22 2.20
C THR A 329 8.40 13.58 2.37
N THR A 330 7.11 13.69 2.05
CA THR A 330 6.36 14.93 2.33
C THR A 330 6.14 15.15 3.83
N GLY A 331 6.35 14.12 4.66
CA GLY A 331 6.41 14.23 6.11
C GLY A 331 7.51 15.18 6.59
N ARG A 332 8.61 15.34 5.85
CA ARG A 332 9.66 16.34 6.16
C ARG A 332 9.14 17.78 6.09
N ILE A 333 8.07 18.03 5.32
CA ILE A 333 7.51 19.36 5.08
C ILE A 333 6.44 19.69 6.12
N GLY A 334 6.82 20.44 7.15
CA GLY A 334 5.89 21.12 8.08
C GLY A 334 5.29 22.42 7.53
N SER A 335 4.31 22.99 8.24
CA SER A 335 3.62 24.25 7.89
C SER A 335 4.57 25.42 7.70
N LYS A 336 5.62 25.53 8.53
CA LYS A 336 6.66 26.58 8.44
C LYS A 336 7.29 26.66 7.04
N HIS A 337 7.63 25.53 6.43
CA HIS A 337 8.27 25.51 5.11
C HIS A 337 7.31 25.98 4.01
N ILE A 338 6.03 25.66 4.14
CA ILE A 338 5.00 26.10 3.19
C ILE A 338 4.74 27.60 3.34
N LEU A 339 4.71 28.12 4.57
CA LEU A 339 4.62 29.56 4.81
C LEU A 339 5.86 30.29 4.28
N HIS A 340 7.07 29.73 4.46
CA HIS A 340 8.29 30.26 3.84
C HIS A 340 8.21 30.25 2.31
N ALA A 341 7.66 29.20 1.69
CA ALA A 341 7.46 29.16 0.25
C ALA A 341 6.54 30.30 -0.23
N PHE A 342 5.42 30.54 0.47
CA PHE A 342 4.52 31.67 0.16
C PHE A 342 5.19 33.03 0.42
N ALA A 343 5.93 33.17 1.51
CA ALA A 343 6.67 34.40 1.81
C ALA A 343 7.75 34.71 0.76
N ALA A 344 8.41 33.67 0.23
CA ALA A 344 9.49 33.81 -0.75
C ALA A 344 9.00 34.08 -2.18
N GLY A 345 7.81 33.60 -2.56
CA GLY A 345 7.32 33.85 -3.92
C GLY A 345 6.34 32.84 -4.49
N ALA A 346 6.07 31.72 -3.81
CA ALA A 346 5.08 30.74 -4.26
C ALA A 346 3.65 31.31 -4.21
N ASP A 347 2.80 30.86 -5.12
CA ASP A 347 1.37 31.18 -5.22
C ASP A 347 0.51 29.95 -4.93
N GLY A 348 1.07 28.75 -5.09
CA GLY A 348 0.48 27.48 -4.68
C GLY A 348 1.54 26.45 -4.35
N VAL A 349 1.16 25.49 -3.51
CA VAL A 349 2.03 24.38 -3.09
C VAL A 349 1.33 23.05 -3.34
N ILE A 350 2.08 22.08 -3.86
CA ILE A 350 1.63 20.71 -4.05
C ILE A 350 2.48 19.78 -3.19
N LEU A 351 1.85 18.86 -2.47
CA LEU A 351 2.52 17.72 -1.83
C LEU A 351 2.13 16.46 -2.58
N VAL A 352 3.11 15.68 -3.02
CA VAL A 352 2.89 14.39 -3.66
C VAL A 352 3.67 13.33 -2.89
N GLU A 353 2.93 12.48 -2.19
CA GLU A 353 3.47 11.36 -1.42
C GLU A 353 3.34 10.05 -2.19
N ASP A 354 4.11 9.05 -1.82
CA ASP A 354 3.91 7.71 -2.34
C ASP A 354 2.70 6.99 -1.70
N GLU A 355 2.11 6.08 -2.45
CA GLU A 355 1.03 5.23 -1.98
C GLU A 355 1.61 3.90 -1.52
N GLY A 356 1.51 3.63 -0.22
CA GLY A 356 2.02 2.40 0.41
C GLY A 356 3.47 2.48 0.90
N GLY A 357 4.09 3.66 0.90
CA GLY A 357 5.42 3.84 1.47
C GLY A 357 5.45 4.14 2.96
N VAL A 358 6.50 4.84 3.37
CA VAL A 358 6.86 5.10 4.77
C VAL A 358 5.74 5.82 5.52
N LEU A 359 5.11 6.80 4.86
CA LEU A 359 3.96 7.51 5.38
C LEU A 359 2.69 6.76 5.00
N SER A 360 2.11 6.07 5.97
CA SER A 360 0.79 5.47 5.80
C SER A 360 -0.22 6.52 5.31
N GLU A 361 -1.21 6.10 4.52
CA GLU A 361 -2.23 7.02 3.99
C GLU A 361 -2.92 7.82 5.10
N LYS A 362 -3.12 7.18 6.27
CA LYS A 362 -3.67 7.82 7.47
C LYS A 362 -2.74 8.91 7.99
N THR A 363 -1.45 8.60 8.18
CA THR A 363 -0.45 9.55 8.68
C THR A 363 -0.27 10.73 7.71
N PHE A 364 -0.19 10.47 6.40
CA PHE A 364 -0.13 11.52 5.38
C PHE A 364 -1.35 12.44 5.45
N ARG A 365 -2.56 11.87 5.58
CA ARG A 365 -3.80 12.64 5.69
C ARG A 365 -3.85 13.50 6.97
N GLU A 366 -3.42 12.95 8.10
CA GLU A 366 -3.34 13.68 9.37
C GLU A 366 -2.32 14.83 9.29
N HIS A 367 -1.14 14.59 8.72
CA HIS A 367 -0.11 15.60 8.48
C HIS A 367 -0.62 16.75 7.60
N VAL A 368 -1.22 16.44 6.46
CA VAL A 368 -1.82 17.42 5.54
C VAL A 368 -2.94 18.22 6.22
N ASN A 369 -3.77 17.56 7.05
CA ASN A 369 -4.84 18.24 7.77
C ASN A 369 -4.31 19.23 8.81
N ASN A 370 -3.24 18.87 9.51
CA ASN A 370 -2.58 19.77 10.47
C ASN A 370 -1.99 20.99 9.75
N ILE A 371 -1.32 20.77 8.62
CA ILE A 371 -0.83 21.87 7.77
C ILE A 371 -1.99 22.76 7.30
N ARG A 372 -3.08 22.18 6.80
CA ARG A 372 -4.24 22.96 6.32
C ARG A 372 -4.84 23.83 7.42
N LYS A 373 -4.93 23.35 8.65
CA LYS A 373 -5.41 24.13 9.81
C LYS A 373 -4.51 25.33 10.07
N GLU A 374 -3.20 25.15 10.02
CA GLU A 374 -2.25 26.26 10.17
C GLU A 374 -2.37 27.27 9.02
N LEU A 375 -2.40 26.80 7.76
CA LEU A 375 -2.57 27.67 6.59
C LEU A 375 -3.93 28.41 6.58
N GLN A 376 -4.96 27.85 7.19
CA GLN A 376 -6.27 28.50 7.29
C GLN A 376 -6.21 29.79 8.09
N LYS A 377 -5.33 29.90 9.10
CA LYS A 377 -5.12 31.13 9.89
C LYS A 377 -4.69 32.33 9.02
N HIS A 378 -4.08 32.05 7.86
CA HIS A 378 -3.63 33.06 6.89
C HIS A 378 -4.48 33.07 5.61
N GLY A 379 -5.57 32.29 5.53
CA GLY A 379 -6.40 32.17 4.32
C GLY A 379 -5.76 31.40 3.16
N LEU A 380 -4.70 30.61 3.42
CA LEU A 380 -3.88 29.96 2.39
C LEU A 380 -4.25 28.48 2.14
N HIS A 381 -5.17 27.91 2.93
CA HIS A 381 -5.52 26.49 2.88
C HIS A 381 -5.97 25.97 1.49
N THR A 382 -6.59 26.82 0.65
CA THR A 382 -7.01 26.47 -0.72
C THR A 382 -5.86 26.48 -1.73
N ARG A 383 -4.72 27.08 -1.38
CA ARG A 383 -3.49 27.12 -2.19
C ARG A 383 -2.57 25.92 -1.91
N LEU A 384 -3.02 24.96 -1.11
CA LEU A 384 -2.36 23.66 -0.89
C LEU A 384 -3.15 22.54 -1.59
N LEU A 385 -2.46 21.76 -2.42
CA LEU A 385 -2.96 20.50 -2.95
C LEU A 385 -2.09 19.37 -2.41
N ALA A 386 -2.70 18.26 -2.02
CA ALA A 386 -1.99 17.08 -1.55
C ALA A 386 -2.61 15.84 -2.18
N ILE A 387 -1.78 14.98 -2.77
CA ILE A 387 -2.19 13.70 -3.36
C ILE A 387 -1.16 12.62 -2.99
N SER A 388 -1.58 11.36 -3.00
CA SER A 388 -0.66 10.22 -3.07
C SER A 388 -0.57 9.72 -4.52
N THR A 389 0.53 9.04 -4.88
CA THR A 389 0.70 8.43 -6.21
C THR A 389 1.45 7.11 -6.13
N THR A 390 1.41 6.32 -7.19
CA THR A 390 2.22 5.12 -7.33
C THR A 390 2.80 5.01 -8.74
N LEU A 391 3.87 4.26 -8.96
CA LEU A 391 4.39 4.07 -10.32
C LEU A 391 3.49 3.11 -11.13
N PRO A 392 3.22 3.32 -12.43
CA PRO A 392 3.65 4.43 -13.27
C PRO A 392 2.57 5.52 -13.41
N GLN A 393 1.80 5.86 -12.37
CA GLN A 393 0.69 6.84 -12.42
C GLN A 393 1.18 8.29 -12.56
N TYR A 394 2.10 8.57 -13.49
CA TYR A 394 2.60 9.92 -13.75
C TYR A 394 1.48 10.87 -14.17
N ASP A 395 0.46 10.38 -14.88
CA ASP A 395 -0.74 11.16 -15.22
C ASP A 395 -1.41 11.76 -13.97
N LYS A 396 -1.41 11.06 -12.84
CA LYS A 396 -1.98 11.55 -11.57
C LYS A 396 -1.21 12.77 -11.07
N VAL A 397 0.12 12.74 -11.16
CA VAL A 397 1.00 13.86 -10.80
C VAL A 397 0.79 15.05 -11.75
N LEU A 398 0.78 14.82 -13.07
CA LEU A 398 0.55 15.88 -14.05
C LEU A 398 -0.85 16.49 -13.92
N ASN A 399 -1.86 15.68 -13.62
CA ASN A 399 -3.22 16.16 -13.35
C ASN A 399 -3.27 17.03 -12.10
N ALA A 400 -2.52 16.70 -11.05
CA ALA A 400 -2.40 17.57 -9.88
C ALA A 400 -1.75 18.91 -10.22
N PHE A 401 -0.70 18.90 -11.06
CA PHE A 401 -0.04 20.12 -11.54
C PHE A 401 -1.01 21.01 -12.32
N ASN A 402 -1.71 20.44 -13.30
CA ASN A 402 -2.72 21.12 -14.11
C ASN A 402 -3.90 21.65 -13.27
N MET A 403 -4.35 20.87 -12.29
CA MET A 403 -5.42 21.26 -11.39
C MET A 403 -5.03 22.44 -10.52
N MET A 404 -3.80 22.44 -9.95
CA MET A 404 -3.32 23.58 -9.19
C MET A 404 -3.16 24.82 -10.08
N LYS A 405 -2.58 24.69 -11.27
CA LYS A 405 -2.46 25.81 -12.23
C LYS A 405 -3.83 26.40 -12.55
N SER A 406 -4.81 25.57 -12.90
CA SER A 406 -6.18 26.02 -13.20
C SER A 406 -6.85 26.71 -12.01
N ARG A 407 -6.54 26.27 -10.79
CA ARG A 407 -7.02 26.91 -9.56
C ARG A 407 -6.39 28.30 -9.39
N LEU A 408 -5.09 28.43 -9.59
CA LEU A 408 -4.37 29.70 -9.43
C LEU A 408 -4.70 30.70 -10.54
N ASP A 409 -4.97 30.26 -11.77
CA ASP A 409 -5.43 31.15 -12.85
C ASP A 409 -6.72 31.90 -12.46
N ARG A 410 -7.60 31.26 -11.68
CA ARG A 410 -8.84 31.86 -11.18
C ARG A 410 -8.63 32.75 -9.96
N MET A 411 -7.69 32.39 -9.10
CA MET A 411 -7.42 33.10 -7.84
C MET A 411 -6.45 34.27 -7.99
N GLY A 412 -5.64 34.26 -9.03
CA GLY A 412 -4.51 35.17 -9.19
C GLY A 412 -3.35 34.90 -8.22
N PRO A 413 -2.24 35.65 -8.40
CA PRO A 413 -1.10 35.57 -7.52
C PRO A 413 -1.44 36.03 -6.10
N LEU A 414 -0.64 35.60 -5.13
CA LEU A 414 -0.78 36.02 -3.74
C LEU A 414 -0.38 37.50 -3.58
N PRO A 415 -1.19 38.32 -2.88
CA PRO A 415 -0.87 39.74 -2.68
C PRO A 415 0.44 39.96 -1.95
N ASP A 416 1.23 40.95 -2.38
CA ASP A 416 2.52 41.27 -1.76
C ASP A 416 2.41 41.69 -0.29
N SER A 417 1.30 42.33 0.09
CA SER A 417 1.01 42.68 1.49
C SER A 417 0.93 41.45 2.40
N LEU A 418 0.34 40.36 1.90
CA LEU A 418 0.28 39.10 2.64
C LEU A 418 1.65 38.41 2.68
N ARG A 419 2.44 38.49 1.60
CA ARG A 419 3.81 37.96 1.60
C ARG A 419 4.69 38.66 2.62
N GLU A 420 4.60 39.99 2.70
CA GLU A 420 5.38 40.77 3.65
C GLU A 420 4.98 40.48 5.10
N LYS A 421 3.67 40.33 5.36
CA LYS A 421 3.18 39.87 6.67
C LYS A 421 3.78 38.52 7.07
N LEU A 422 3.79 37.54 6.16
CA LEU A 422 4.39 36.24 6.41
C LEU A 422 5.90 36.34 6.66
N ARG A 423 6.62 37.20 5.94
CA ARG A 423 8.07 37.41 6.16
C ARG A 423 8.37 37.99 7.53
N GLN A 424 7.52 38.86 8.04
CA GLN A 424 7.66 39.43 9.38
C GLN A 424 7.43 38.35 10.44
N GLU A 425 6.33 37.59 10.33
CA GLU A 425 5.98 36.51 11.25
C GLU A 425 7.00 35.36 11.29
N LEU A 426 7.78 35.15 10.22
CA LEU A 426 8.78 34.08 10.12
C LEU A 426 10.23 34.54 10.42
N LYS A 427 10.45 35.84 10.64
CA LYS A 427 11.76 36.40 11.07
C LYS A 427 11.89 36.47 12.59
N ASP A 428 10.76 36.41 13.29
CA ASP A 428 10.66 36.15 14.73
C ASP A 428 10.73 34.63 14.99
#